data_AF-A0A944DLX6-F1
#
_entry.id   AF-A0A944DLX6-F1
#
_cell.length_a   1.000
_cell.length_b   1.000
_cell.length_c   1.000
_cell.angle_alpha   90.00
_cell.angle_beta   90.00
_cell.angle_gamma   90.00
#
_symmetry.space_group_name_H-M   'P 1'
#
loop_
_entity.id
_entity.type
_entity.pdbx_description
1 polymer ?
#
loop_
_entity_poly.entity_id
_entity_poly.type
_entity_poly.pdbx_seq_one_letter_code
_entity_poly.pdbx_strand_id
1 'polypeptide(L)'
;AEAQMESIGRSYRLMVEGLIDVLRARSSLKGEFRIQQTMIQPVENNPLKFAPNVEEAMLLLLRHGNQAFMAPDAAVRDSFDDLRAHQLAVMAGVEAAIKHLLARFEPAQLEERMGKPAGLSSLFNGSRQAQYWQQFTELYSNISREAQEDFQDLFGREFSRAYEEHSARQRRL
;
A
#
# COMPACT_ATOMS: atom_id res chain seq x y z
N ALA A 1 -18.56 -40.29 -8.66
CA ALA A 1 -17.71 -39.96 -7.50
C ALA A 1 -16.34 -39.48 -7.95
N GLU A 2 -15.60 -40.27 -8.74
CA GLU A 2 -14.25 -39.91 -9.23
C GLU A 2 -14.19 -38.60 -10.03
N ALA A 3 -15.00 -38.47 -11.08
CA ALA A 3 -15.06 -37.23 -11.88
C ALA A 3 -15.44 -35.98 -11.06
N GLN A 4 -16.25 -36.15 -10.01
CA GLN A 4 -16.63 -35.07 -9.11
C GLN A 4 -15.47 -34.67 -8.19
N MET A 5 -14.73 -35.65 -7.65
CA MET A 5 -13.54 -35.40 -6.84
C MET A 5 -12.42 -34.76 -7.67
N GLU A 6 -12.24 -35.20 -8.92
CA GLU A 6 -11.29 -34.60 -9.85
C GLU A 6 -11.66 -33.15 -10.17
N SER A 7 -12.95 -32.87 -10.39
CA SER A 7 -13.45 -31.50 -10.58
C SER A 7 -13.19 -30.63 -9.35
N ILE A 8 -13.45 -31.13 -8.14
CA ILE A 8 -13.16 -30.41 -6.89
C ILE A 8 -11.67 -30.13 -6.77
N GLY A 9 -10.81 -31.12 -7.05
CA GLY A 9 -9.35 -30.96 -7.01
C GLY A 9 -8.85 -29.90 -8.00
N ARG A 10 -9.37 -29.88 -9.23
CA ARG A 10 -9.05 -28.83 -10.22
C ARG A 10 -9.48 -27.45 -9.76
N SER A 11 -10.72 -27.30 -9.26
CA SER A 11 -11.21 -26.02 -8.75
C SER A 11 -10.42 -25.56 -7.52
N TYR A 12 -10.07 -26.48 -6.62
CA TYR A 12 -9.28 -26.19 -5.43
C TYR A 12 -7.89 -25.67 -5.79
N ARG A 13 -7.21 -26.32 -6.74
CA ARG A 13 -5.90 -25.85 -7.25
C ARG A 13 -5.99 -24.41 -7.76
N LEU A 14 -6.98 -24.10 -8.59
CA LEU A 14 -7.16 -22.73 -9.12
C LEU A 14 -7.41 -21.70 -8.00
N MET A 15 -8.17 -22.07 -6.97
CA MET A 15 -8.39 -21.18 -5.81
C MET A 15 -7.10 -20.94 -5.02
N VAL A 16 -6.29 -21.99 -4.79
CA VAL A 16 -5.01 -21.86 -4.08
C VAL A 16 -4.02 -21.03 -4.89
N GLU A 17 -3.91 -21.28 -6.19
CA GLU A 17 -3.05 -20.53 -7.11
C GLU A 17 -3.41 -19.04 -7.11
N GLY A 18 -4.70 -18.72 -7.31
CA GLY A 18 -5.17 -17.34 -7.28
C GLY A 18 -4.94 -16.66 -5.93
N LEU A 19 -5.09 -17.38 -4.82
CA LEU A 19 -4.82 -16.83 -3.49
C LEU A 19 -3.32 -16.50 -3.31
N ILE A 20 -2.43 -17.39 -3.75
CA ILE A 20 -0.97 -17.15 -3.71
C ILE A 20 -0.61 -15.93 -4.56
N ASP A 21 -1.18 -15.80 -5.75
CA ASP A 21 -0.88 -14.67 -6.65
C ASP A 21 -1.30 -13.34 -6.04
N VAL A 22 -2.48 -13.26 -5.43
CA VAL A 22 -2.92 -12.03 -4.75
C VAL A 22 -2.05 -11.73 -3.51
N LEU A 23 -1.63 -12.74 -2.76
CA LEU A 23 -0.70 -12.57 -1.63
C LEU A 23 0.67 -12.05 -2.09
N ARG A 24 1.19 -12.54 -3.24
CA ARG A 24 2.42 -12.07 -3.87
C ARG A 24 2.30 -10.64 -4.36
N ALA A 25 1.21 -10.30 -5.04
CA ALA A 25 0.93 -8.94 -5.50
C ALA A 25 0.93 -7.94 -4.33
N ARG A 26 0.28 -8.30 -3.22
CA ARG A 26 0.34 -7.54 -1.96
C ARG A 26 1.76 -7.39 -1.42
N SER A 27 2.56 -8.45 -1.39
CA SER A 27 3.96 -8.38 -0.91
C SER A 27 4.80 -7.45 -1.80
N SER A 28 4.63 -7.54 -3.11
CA SER A 28 5.28 -6.69 -4.10
C SER A 28 4.93 -5.21 -3.87
N LEU A 29 3.65 -4.89 -3.70
CA LEU A 29 3.20 -3.51 -3.45
C LEU A 29 3.77 -2.96 -2.14
N LYS A 30 3.76 -3.76 -1.06
CA LYS A 30 4.43 -3.37 0.18
C LYS A 30 5.93 -3.12 -0.03
N GLY A 31 6.58 -3.88 -0.90
CA GLY A 31 8.01 -3.73 -1.20
C GLY A 31 8.29 -2.43 -1.96
N GLU A 32 7.47 -2.12 -2.95
CA GLU A 32 7.52 -0.88 -3.73
C GLU A 32 7.42 0.35 -2.81
N PHE A 33 6.49 0.35 -1.86
CA PHE A 33 6.31 1.43 -0.91
C PHE A 33 7.21 1.33 0.34
N ARG A 34 8.16 0.39 0.40
CA ARG A 34 9.06 0.16 1.56
C ARG A 34 8.32 -0.07 2.89
N ILE A 35 7.11 -0.62 2.83
CA ILE A 35 6.31 -1.01 3.99
C ILE A 35 6.84 -2.33 4.55
N GLN A 36 6.83 -2.47 5.88
CA GLN A 36 7.32 -3.68 6.56
C GLN A 36 6.68 -4.97 6.01
N GLN A 37 7.52 -5.91 5.56
CA GLN A 37 7.09 -7.22 5.05
C GLN A 37 6.71 -8.19 6.17
N THR A 38 5.98 -9.24 5.80
CA THR A 38 5.71 -10.34 6.73
C THR A 38 6.99 -11.16 6.89
N MET A 39 7.43 -11.35 8.14
CA MET A 39 8.67 -12.06 8.46
C MET A 39 8.40 -13.54 8.69
N ILE A 40 9.25 -14.40 8.14
CA ILE A 40 9.26 -15.84 8.44
C ILE A 40 9.54 -16.03 9.93
N GLN A 41 8.73 -16.87 10.57
CA GLN A 41 8.87 -17.25 11.97
C GLN A 41 9.47 -18.66 12.11
N PRO A 42 9.94 -19.07 13.30
CA PRO A 42 10.42 -20.45 13.51
C PRO A 42 9.34 -21.52 13.31
N VAL A 43 8.09 -21.20 13.66
CA VAL A 43 6.89 -22.06 13.55
C VAL A 43 5.68 -21.21 13.19
N GLU A 44 4.54 -21.85 12.91
CA GLU A 44 3.28 -21.18 12.58
C GLU A 44 3.39 -20.26 11.34
N ASN A 45 4.23 -20.63 10.38
CA ASN A 45 4.27 -19.93 9.10
C ASN A 45 3.04 -20.29 8.26
N ASN A 46 2.50 -19.30 7.55
CA ASN A 46 1.42 -19.54 6.60
C ASN A 46 1.99 -20.14 5.30
N PRO A 47 1.63 -21.40 4.94
CA PRO A 47 2.15 -22.04 3.73
C PRO A 47 1.83 -21.28 2.44
N LEU A 48 0.71 -20.56 2.37
CA LEU A 48 0.31 -19.77 1.20
C LEU A 48 1.21 -18.54 0.95
N LYS A 49 1.94 -18.08 1.97
CA LYS A 49 2.85 -16.93 1.87
C LYS A 49 4.29 -17.34 1.57
N PHE A 50 4.68 -18.56 1.92
CA PHE A 50 6.09 -18.97 1.97
C PHE A 50 6.42 -20.26 1.21
N ALA A 51 5.43 -21.02 0.74
CA ALA A 51 5.71 -22.16 -0.12
C ALA A 51 6.36 -21.69 -1.44
N PRO A 52 7.34 -22.44 -1.97
CA PRO A 52 8.04 -22.04 -3.19
C PRO A 52 7.16 -22.15 -4.44
N ASN A 53 6.16 -23.03 -4.44
CA ASN A 53 5.22 -23.24 -5.54
C ASN A 53 3.84 -23.69 -5.05
N VAL A 54 2.86 -23.71 -5.96
CA VAL A 54 1.46 -24.07 -5.67
C VAL A 54 1.32 -25.53 -5.27
N GLU A 55 2.11 -26.44 -5.86
CA GLU A 55 2.12 -27.86 -5.54
C GLU A 55 2.46 -28.09 -4.06
N GLU A 56 3.53 -27.47 -3.58
CA GLU A 56 3.96 -27.57 -2.18
C GLU A 56 2.97 -26.90 -1.23
N ALA A 57 2.41 -25.74 -1.60
CA ALA A 57 1.35 -25.12 -0.82
C ALA A 57 0.14 -26.06 -0.67
N MET A 58 -0.31 -26.68 -1.77
CA MET A 58 -1.42 -27.63 -1.73
C MET A 58 -1.10 -28.87 -0.88
N LEU A 59 0.11 -29.42 -0.99
CA LEU A 59 0.53 -30.55 -0.15
C LEU A 59 0.49 -30.18 1.33
N LEU A 60 0.94 -28.98 1.71
CA LEU A 60 0.90 -28.49 3.08
C LEU A 60 -0.54 -28.26 3.57
N LEU A 61 -1.44 -27.79 2.71
CA LEU A 61 -2.85 -27.58 3.05
C LEU A 61 -3.67 -28.87 3.13
N LEU A 62 -3.27 -29.93 2.45
CA LEU A 62 -3.97 -31.23 2.48
C LEU A 62 -3.39 -32.19 3.53
N ARG A 63 -2.18 -31.91 4.05
CA ARG A 63 -1.50 -32.74 5.04
C ARG A 63 -2.04 -32.45 6.45
N HIS A 64 -2.33 -33.53 7.19
CA HIS A 64 -2.69 -33.44 8.60
C HIS A 64 -1.44 -33.48 9.50
N GLY A 65 -1.44 -32.70 10.58
CA GLY A 65 -0.47 -32.83 11.69
C GLY A 65 0.93 -32.24 11.46
N ASN A 66 1.11 -31.29 10.53
CA ASN A 66 2.38 -30.60 10.37
C ASN A 66 2.51 -29.44 11.38
N GLN A 67 3.33 -29.60 12.43
CA GLN A 67 3.53 -28.57 13.46
C GLN A 67 4.43 -27.40 13.02
N ALA A 68 5.11 -27.51 11.86
CA ALA A 68 6.00 -26.45 11.37
C ALA A 68 5.25 -25.28 10.68
N PHE A 69 4.00 -25.52 10.25
CA PHE A 69 3.18 -24.55 9.52
C PHE A 69 1.82 -24.38 10.21
N MET A 70 1.14 -23.27 9.90
CA MET A 70 -0.25 -23.08 10.32
C MET A 70 -1.14 -24.22 9.81
N ALA A 71 -2.16 -24.57 10.60
CA ALA A 71 -3.22 -25.48 10.15
C ALA A 71 -3.90 -24.94 8.88
N PRO A 72 -4.38 -25.81 7.96
CA PRO A 72 -4.88 -25.36 6.65
C PRO A 72 -6.01 -24.33 6.71
N ASP A 73 -6.98 -24.53 7.59
CA ASP A 73 -8.11 -23.62 7.81
C ASP A 73 -7.66 -22.28 8.42
N ALA A 74 -6.71 -22.32 9.36
CA ALA A 74 -6.09 -21.13 9.92
C ALA A 74 -5.29 -20.35 8.86
N ALA A 75 -4.49 -21.04 8.04
CA ALA A 75 -3.70 -20.45 6.96
C ALA A 75 -4.59 -19.75 5.91
N VAL A 76 -5.69 -20.38 5.51
CA VAL A 76 -6.64 -19.78 4.57
C VAL A 76 -7.31 -18.55 5.19
N ARG A 77 -7.77 -18.64 6.44
CA ARG A 77 -8.41 -17.51 7.15
C ARG A 77 -7.47 -16.33 7.31
N ASP A 78 -6.26 -16.59 7.82
CA ASP A 78 -5.18 -15.61 7.98
C ASP A 78 -4.83 -14.93 6.65
N SER A 79 -4.82 -15.66 5.53
CA SER A 79 -4.59 -15.07 4.21
C SER A 79 -5.69 -14.08 3.82
N PHE A 80 -6.96 -14.44 4.02
CA PHE A 80 -8.08 -13.54 3.71
C PHE A 80 -8.14 -12.33 4.65
N ASP A 81 -7.84 -12.52 5.93
CA ASP A 81 -7.74 -11.42 6.90
C ASP A 81 -6.65 -10.43 6.48
N ASP A 82 -5.45 -10.94 6.14
CA ASP A 82 -4.35 -10.12 5.63
C ASP A 82 -4.71 -9.36 4.35
N LEU A 83 -5.45 -9.99 3.43
CA LEU A 83 -5.87 -9.36 2.18
C LEU A 83 -6.91 -8.27 2.39
N ARG A 84 -7.90 -8.50 3.26
CA ARG A 84 -8.88 -7.46 3.63
C ARG A 84 -8.20 -6.27 4.31
N ALA A 85 -7.31 -6.55 5.25
CA ALA A 85 -6.56 -5.52 5.95
C ALA A 85 -5.71 -4.70 4.99
N HIS A 86 -5.02 -5.37 4.07
CA HIS A 86 -4.24 -4.73 3.02
C HIS A 86 -5.09 -3.81 2.15
N GLN A 87 -6.25 -4.26 1.66
CA GLN A 87 -7.12 -3.44 0.81
C GLN A 87 -7.55 -2.14 1.51
N LEU A 88 -7.96 -2.23 2.78
CA LEU A 88 -8.36 -1.05 3.55
C LEU A 88 -7.18 -0.12 3.85
N ALA A 89 -6.01 -0.68 4.16
CA ALA A 89 -4.79 0.09 4.38
C ALA A 89 -4.30 0.80 3.12
N VAL A 90 -4.43 0.18 1.94
CA VAL A 90 -4.14 0.82 0.64
C VAL A 90 -5.06 2.03 0.45
N MET A 91 -6.36 1.89 0.70
CA MET A 91 -7.31 3.01 0.56
C MET A 91 -6.95 4.18 1.49
N ALA A 92 -6.60 3.88 2.75
CA ALA A 92 -6.15 4.90 3.70
C ALA A 92 -4.83 5.57 3.25
N GLY A 93 -3.89 4.79 2.71
CA GLY A 93 -2.65 5.29 2.13
C GLY A 93 -2.88 6.27 0.98
N VAL A 94 -3.74 5.89 0.02
CA VAL A 94 -4.10 6.74 -1.13
C VAL A 94 -4.77 8.04 -0.66
N GLU A 95 -5.72 7.94 0.27
CA GLU A 95 -6.41 9.12 0.81
C GLU A 95 -5.43 10.10 1.46
N ALA A 96 -4.51 9.60 2.30
CA ALA A 96 -3.50 10.42 2.95
C ALA A 96 -2.57 11.09 1.93
N ALA A 97 -2.13 10.35 0.92
CA ALA A 97 -1.24 10.87 -0.11
C ALA A 97 -1.92 11.97 -0.97
N ILE A 98 -3.19 11.80 -1.32
CA ILE A 98 -3.97 12.84 -2.02
C ILE A 98 -4.13 14.08 -1.14
N LYS A 99 -4.50 13.93 0.13
CA LYS A 99 -4.63 15.06 1.07
C LYS A 99 -3.32 15.82 1.21
N HIS A 100 -2.19 15.12 1.30
CA HIS A 100 -0.87 15.73 1.36
C HIS A 100 -0.56 16.53 0.10
N LEU A 101 -0.86 15.97 -1.08
CA LEU A 101 -0.67 16.66 -2.35
C LEU A 101 -1.51 17.95 -2.42
N LEU A 102 -2.80 17.87 -2.07
CA LEU A 102 -3.70 19.03 -2.06
C LEU A 102 -3.23 20.10 -1.06
N ALA A 103 -2.75 19.70 0.12
CA ALA A 103 -2.23 20.63 1.11
C ALA A 103 -1.05 21.46 0.55
N ARG A 104 -0.21 20.90 -0.32
CA ARG A 104 0.90 21.66 -0.94
C ARG A 104 0.40 22.79 -1.86
N PHE A 105 -0.82 22.68 -2.39
CA PHE A 105 -1.46 23.72 -3.21
C PHE A 105 -2.28 24.72 -2.40
N GLU A 106 -2.36 24.59 -1.07
CA GLU A 106 -3.10 25.53 -0.22
C GLU A 106 -2.55 26.96 -0.37
N PRO A 107 -3.39 27.94 -0.75
CA PRO A 107 -2.95 29.32 -0.95
C PRO A 107 -2.23 29.91 0.26
N ALA A 108 -2.67 29.56 1.48
CA ALA A 108 -2.02 30.01 2.71
C ALA A 108 -0.57 29.50 2.84
N GLN A 109 -0.27 28.28 2.38
CA GLN A 109 1.10 27.75 2.40
C GLN A 109 1.97 28.41 1.33
N LEU A 110 1.39 28.77 0.18
CA LEU A 110 2.07 29.57 -0.84
C LEU A 110 2.36 30.99 -0.33
N GLU A 111 1.43 31.58 0.42
CA GLU A 111 1.60 32.89 1.07
C GLU A 111 2.68 32.89 2.15
N GLU A 112 2.75 31.83 2.97
CA GLU A 112 3.76 31.71 4.02
C GLU A 112 5.18 31.59 3.44
N ARG A 113 5.35 30.84 2.35
CA ARG A 113 6.65 30.70 1.64
C ARG A 113 7.17 32.02 1.07
N MET A 114 6.29 32.98 0.80
CA MET A 114 6.67 34.31 0.30
C MET A 114 7.27 35.22 1.37
N GLY A 115 7.06 34.93 2.65
CA GLY A 115 7.36 35.89 3.72
C GLY A 115 6.50 37.17 3.66
N LYS A 116 6.64 38.04 4.66
CA LYS A 116 5.94 39.33 4.66
C LYS A 116 6.57 40.26 3.61
N PRO A 117 5.78 40.98 2.80
CA PRO A 117 6.30 41.88 1.79
C PRO A 117 7.19 42.96 2.43
N ALA A 118 8.41 43.11 1.92
CA ALA A 118 9.34 44.16 2.32
C ALA A 118 9.31 45.32 1.32
N GLY A 119 9.00 46.53 1.79
CA GLY A 119 9.14 47.77 1.04
C GLY A 119 7.95 48.16 0.13
N LEU A 120 8.22 48.99 -0.87
CA LEU A 120 7.25 49.64 -1.77
C LEU A 120 6.42 48.66 -2.64
N SER A 121 6.81 47.39 -2.66
CA SER A 121 6.12 46.29 -3.36
C SER A 121 4.76 45.96 -2.76
N SER A 122 4.48 46.35 -1.50
CA SER A 122 3.16 46.12 -0.88
C SER A 122 2.06 47.06 -1.39
N LEU A 123 2.41 48.11 -2.14
CA LEU A 123 1.47 49.15 -2.58
C LEU A 123 0.85 48.88 -3.95
N PHE A 124 1.38 47.91 -4.70
CA PHE A 124 0.88 47.52 -6.03
C PHE A 124 0.21 46.15 -5.98
N ASN A 125 -1.12 46.11 -5.83
CA ASN A 125 -1.87 44.85 -5.82
C ASN A 125 -1.69 44.00 -7.10
N GLY A 126 -1.42 44.64 -8.24
CA GLY A 126 -1.21 43.95 -9.53
C GLY A 126 0.12 43.16 -9.63
N SER A 127 1.19 43.61 -8.95
CA SER A 127 2.46 42.87 -8.94
C SER A 127 2.39 41.63 -8.06
N ARG A 128 1.58 41.68 -7.00
CA ARG A 128 1.39 40.59 -6.04
C ARG A 128 0.68 39.40 -6.66
N GLN A 129 -0.38 39.62 -7.44
CA GLN A 129 -1.11 38.53 -8.12
C GLN A 129 -0.24 37.83 -9.17
N ALA A 130 0.58 38.58 -9.92
CA ALA A 130 1.53 38.01 -10.86
C ALA A 130 2.61 37.16 -10.15
N GLN A 131 3.11 37.61 -8.99
CA GLN A 131 4.07 36.84 -8.17
C GLN A 131 3.47 35.55 -7.61
N TYR A 132 2.22 35.58 -7.14
CA TYR A 132 1.50 34.38 -6.72
C TYR A 132 1.33 33.38 -7.86
N TRP A 133 0.96 33.86 -9.04
CA TRP A 133 0.79 33.01 -10.21
C TRP A 133 2.11 32.36 -10.64
N GLN A 134 3.21 33.13 -10.67
CA GLN A 134 4.53 32.60 -11.00
C GLN A 134 4.94 31.47 -10.05
N GLN A 135 4.78 31.66 -8.75
CA GLN A 135 5.11 30.61 -7.77
C GLN A 135 4.19 29.41 -7.83
N PHE A 136 2.90 29.61 -8.08
CA PHE A 136 1.98 28.50 -8.33
C PHE A 136 2.46 27.67 -9.53
N THR A 137 2.84 28.31 -10.64
CA THR A 137 3.34 27.60 -11.82
C THR A 137 4.68 26.89 -11.57
N GLU A 138 5.59 27.49 -10.80
CA GLU A 138 6.85 26.86 -10.39
C GLU A 138 6.61 25.65 -9.48
N LEU A 139 5.72 25.78 -8.49
CA LEU A 139 5.33 24.69 -7.60
C LEU A 139 4.68 23.54 -8.38
N TYR A 140 3.74 23.86 -9.28
CA TYR A 140 3.09 22.87 -10.13
C TYR A 140 4.13 22.13 -10.99
N SER A 141 5.06 22.86 -11.62
CA SER A 141 6.13 22.25 -12.43
C SER A 141 7.03 21.33 -11.60
N ASN A 142 7.39 21.74 -10.38
CA ASN A 142 8.17 20.92 -9.47
C ASN A 142 7.44 19.64 -9.05
N ILE A 143 6.18 19.76 -8.62
CA ILE A 143 5.35 18.61 -8.23
C ILE A 143 5.11 17.68 -9.43
N SER A 144 4.85 18.24 -10.62
CA SER A 144 4.65 17.45 -11.84
C SER A 144 5.90 16.67 -12.22
N ARG A 145 7.09 17.27 -12.03
CA ARG A 145 8.38 16.60 -12.25
C ARG A 145 8.64 15.54 -11.19
N GLU A 146 8.45 15.85 -9.90
CA GLU A 146 8.55 14.89 -8.80
C GLU A 146 7.62 13.69 -9.05
N ALA A 147 6.38 13.91 -9.49
CA ALA A 147 5.43 12.85 -9.82
C ALA A 147 5.86 11.96 -11.00
N GLN A 148 6.62 12.51 -11.96
CA GLN A 148 7.12 11.79 -13.14
C GLN A 148 8.43 11.06 -12.87
N GLU A 149 9.32 11.66 -12.07
CA GLU A 149 10.67 11.17 -11.83
C GLU A 149 10.75 10.26 -10.59
N ASP A 150 10.02 10.57 -9.52
CA ASP A 150 10.00 9.79 -8.28
C ASP A 150 8.65 9.89 -7.54
N PHE A 151 7.68 9.12 -8.04
CA PHE A 151 6.37 8.97 -7.41
C PHE A 151 6.48 8.49 -5.95
N GLN A 152 7.51 7.72 -5.59
CA GLN A 152 7.67 7.20 -4.24
C GLN A 152 8.09 8.30 -3.25
N ASP A 153 8.93 9.24 -3.67
CA ASP A 153 9.30 10.38 -2.83
C ASP A 153 8.13 11.36 -2.63
N LEU A 154 7.27 11.51 -3.64
CA LEU A 154 6.10 12.38 -3.58
C LEU A 154 4.94 11.78 -2.79
N PHE A 155 4.59 10.51 -3.04
CA PHE A 155 3.40 9.85 -2.47
C PHE A 155 3.74 8.82 -1.39
N GLY A 156 4.90 8.19 -1.47
CA GLY A 156 5.22 6.97 -0.74
C GLY A 156 5.35 7.16 0.77
N ARG A 157 5.82 8.31 1.26
CA ARG A 157 5.95 8.57 2.71
C ARG A 157 4.59 8.61 3.41
N GLU A 158 3.68 9.44 2.92
CA GLU A 158 2.34 9.58 3.52
C GLU A 158 1.48 8.33 3.28
N PHE A 159 1.62 7.71 2.10
CA PHE A 159 0.99 6.42 1.83
C PHE A 159 1.41 5.37 2.86
N SER A 160 2.71 5.16 3.04
CA SER A 160 3.25 4.11 3.91
C SER A 160 2.89 4.35 5.36
N ARG A 161 2.96 5.61 5.82
CA ARG A 161 2.56 5.98 7.17
C ARG A 161 1.09 5.64 7.43
N ALA A 162 0.18 6.12 6.59
CA ALA A 162 -1.25 5.88 6.79
C ALA A 162 -1.62 4.39 6.62
N TYR A 163 -0.96 3.69 5.71
CA TYR A 163 -1.07 2.25 5.56
C TYR A 163 -0.68 1.50 6.84
N GLU A 164 0.48 1.83 7.42
CA GLU A 164 0.99 1.18 8.63
C GLU A 164 0.14 1.50 9.85
N GLU A 165 -0.29 2.76 10.00
CA GLU A 165 -1.22 3.16 11.05
C GLU A 165 -2.56 2.41 10.95
N HIS A 166 -3.11 2.25 9.74
CA HIS A 166 -4.33 1.47 9.54
C HIS A 166 -4.13 -0.01 9.88
N SER A 167 -3.05 -0.59 9.38
CA SER A 167 -2.68 -1.99 9.65
C SER A 167 -2.49 -2.25 11.15
N ALA A 168 -1.85 -1.33 11.88
CA ALA A 168 -1.61 -1.44 13.31
C ALA A 168 -2.91 -1.31 14.13
N ARG A 169 -3.84 -0.45 13.70
CA ARG A 169 -5.17 -0.34 14.34
C ARG A 169 -5.97 -1.64 14.20
N GLN A 170 -5.95 -2.26 13.02
CA GLN A 170 -6.67 -3.51 12.81
C GLN A 170 -6.11 -4.69 13.60
N ARG A 171 -4.80 -4.78 13.80
CA ARG A 171 -4.21 -5.84 14.65
C ARG A 171 -4.55 -5.70 16.14
N ARG A 172 -5.09 -4.56 16.58
CA ARG A 172 -5.44 -4.29 17.99
C ARG A 172 -6.91 -4.57 18.30
N LEU A 173 -7.74 -4.78 17.28
CA LEU A 173 -9.15 -5.11 17.39
C LEU A 173 -9.34 -6.62 17.31
#